data_AF-A0A9X8H7H8-F1
#
_entry.id   AF-A0A9X8H7H8-F1
#
_cell.length_a   1.000
_cell.length_b   1.000
_cell.length_c   1.000
_cell.angle_alpha   90.00
_cell.angle_beta   90.00
_cell.angle_gamma   90.00
#
_symmetry.space_group_name_H-M   'P 1'
#
loop_
_entity.id
_entity.type
_entity.pdbx_description
1 polymer ?
#
loop_
_entity_poly.entity_id
_entity_poly.type
_entity_poly.pdbx_seq_one_letter_code
_entity_poly.pdbx_strand_id
1 'polypeptide(L)'
;LCALLFFYITLYFLYTGFAPIYFSGLKLLYALVPKLLIQGALSALSNRSVENNDVVRSQEAWFVYAFTHTSAVLETFWWKITGKEAAWFVTGSSSRGSVTELPNVLVYFGHVFGLVWALIRFFATYNSQQTSHGASLLVASLMMGLFIATKLGPSVRMSIQEYFGWSYQSLMDQGNFFGQSLIAFGLVFISLWVYIEKPSSNPF
;
A
#
# COMPACT_ATOMS: atom_id res chain seq x y z
N LEU A 1 2.23 8.26 -13.25
CA LEU A 1 2.77 7.01 -13.86
C LEU A 1 3.60 6.16 -12.88
N CYS A 2 4.70 6.65 -12.29
CA CYS A 2 5.52 5.84 -11.36
C CYS A 2 4.74 5.28 -10.15
N ALA A 3 3.86 6.07 -9.51
CA ALA A 3 3.03 5.61 -8.41
C ALA A 3 2.07 4.47 -8.80
N LEU A 4 1.50 4.52 -10.02
CA LEU A 4 0.62 3.45 -10.52
C LEU A 4 1.37 2.14 -10.78
N LEU A 5 2.60 2.23 -11.28
CA LEU A 5 3.47 1.06 -11.41
C LEU A 5 3.77 0.44 -10.04
N PHE A 6 3.98 1.27 -9.01
CA PHE A 6 4.14 0.80 -7.63
C PHE A 6 2.91 0.05 -7.11
N PHE A 7 1.69 0.55 -7.40
CA PHE A 7 0.44 -0.15 -7.07
C PHE A 7 0.35 -1.50 -7.79
N TYR A 8 0.61 -1.50 -9.10
CA TYR A 8 0.50 -2.73 -9.91
C TYR A 8 1.52 -3.79 -9.50
N ILE A 9 2.78 -3.41 -9.32
CA ILE A 9 3.86 -4.33 -8.93
C ILE A 9 3.58 -4.94 -7.56
N THR A 10 3.08 -4.13 -6.61
CA THR A 10 2.75 -4.63 -5.28
C THR A 10 1.54 -5.56 -5.30
N LEU A 11 0.50 -5.23 -6.08
CA LEU A 11 -0.64 -6.13 -6.29
C LEU A 11 -0.18 -7.45 -6.91
N TYR A 12 0.60 -7.40 -7.99
CA TYR A 12 1.18 -8.59 -8.61
C TYR A 12 1.92 -9.44 -7.59
N PHE A 13 2.76 -8.83 -6.75
CA PHE A 13 3.52 -9.56 -5.73
C PHE A 13 2.63 -10.18 -4.65
N LEU A 14 1.60 -9.47 -4.18
CA LEU A 14 0.62 -9.97 -3.21
C LEU A 14 -0.16 -11.18 -3.74
N TYR A 15 -0.67 -11.08 -4.98
CA TYR A 15 -1.52 -12.12 -5.56
C TYR A 15 -0.74 -13.35 -6.03
N THR A 16 0.45 -13.16 -6.59
CA THR A 16 1.24 -14.26 -7.17
C THR A 16 2.30 -14.83 -6.23
N GLY A 17 2.82 -14.02 -5.31
CA GLY A 17 3.95 -14.40 -4.45
C GLY A 17 5.32 -14.37 -5.13
N PHE A 18 5.39 -14.02 -6.43
CA PHE A 18 6.66 -13.91 -7.13
C PHE A 18 7.30 -12.54 -6.88
N ALA A 19 8.55 -12.56 -6.41
CA ALA A 19 9.32 -11.34 -6.24
C ALA A 19 9.40 -10.59 -7.58
N PRO A 20 8.93 -9.33 -7.65
CA PRO A 20 9.00 -8.55 -8.88
C PRO A 20 10.44 -8.21 -9.26
N ILE A 21 11.36 -8.27 -8.30
CA ILE A 21 12.79 -8.08 -8.50
C ILE A 21 13.51 -9.19 -7.74
N TYR A 22 14.17 -10.09 -8.47
CA TYR A 22 15.00 -11.14 -7.89
C TYR A 22 16.48 -10.75 -7.97
N PHE A 23 17.08 -10.41 -6.83
CA PHE A 23 18.54 -10.25 -6.71
C PHE A 23 19.08 -11.35 -5.80
N SER A 24 20.06 -12.11 -6.30
CA SER A 24 20.73 -13.14 -5.51
C SER A 24 21.65 -12.54 -4.44
N GLY A 25 21.59 -13.09 -3.23
CA GLY A 25 22.44 -12.72 -2.09
C GLY A 25 22.11 -11.34 -1.50
N LEU A 26 23.11 -10.71 -0.87
CA LEU A 26 22.97 -9.43 -0.17
C LEU A 26 22.96 -8.20 -1.10
N LYS A 27 22.88 -8.40 -2.41
CA LYS A 27 22.97 -7.31 -3.40
C LYS A 27 21.85 -6.28 -3.25
N LEU A 28 20.62 -6.73 -2.95
CA LEU A 28 19.51 -5.83 -2.68
C LEU A 28 19.77 -4.96 -1.45
N LEU A 29 20.34 -5.55 -0.39
CA LEU A 29 20.70 -4.83 0.83
C LEU A 29 21.70 -3.71 0.53
N TYR A 30 22.82 -4.06 -0.13
CA TYR A 30 23.89 -3.11 -0.42
C TYR A 30 23.51 -2.04 -1.45
N ALA A 31 22.59 -2.33 -2.38
CA ALA A 31 22.15 -1.37 -3.36
C ALA A 31 21.04 -0.44 -2.82
N LEU A 32 20.08 -1.01 -2.08
CA LEU A 32 18.81 -0.33 -1.80
C LEU A 32 18.82 0.36 -0.43
N VAL A 33 19.43 -0.24 0.60
CA VAL A 33 19.47 0.35 1.95
C VAL A 33 20.28 1.64 1.97
N PRO A 34 21.52 1.72 1.44
CA PRO A 34 22.28 2.97 1.44
C PRO A 34 21.57 4.07 0.65
N LYS A 35 20.96 3.72 -0.50
CA LYS A 35 20.17 4.66 -1.30
C LYS A 35 19.03 5.26 -0.49
N LEU A 36 18.22 4.43 0.18
CA LEU A 36 17.08 4.90 0.97
C LEU A 36 17.53 5.76 2.17
N LEU A 37 18.63 5.40 2.83
CA LEU A 37 19.17 6.20 3.95
C LEU A 37 19.66 7.56 3.48
N ILE A 38 20.43 7.62 2.39
CA ILE A 38 20.92 8.89 1.82
C ILE A 38 19.75 9.73 1.32
N GLN A 39 18.79 9.13 0.61
CA GLN A 39 17.61 9.83 0.13
C GLN A 39 16.76 10.37 1.28
N GLY A 40 16.58 9.59 2.35
CA GLY A 40 15.88 10.02 3.56
C GLY A 40 16.61 11.17 4.27
N ALA A 41 17.92 11.07 4.42
CA ALA A 41 18.75 12.13 5.02
C ALA A 41 18.71 13.42 4.19
N LEU A 42 18.86 13.33 2.87
CA LEU A 42 18.75 14.49 1.98
C LEU A 42 17.35 15.11 2.04
N SER A 43 16.30 14.29 2.02
CA SER A 43 14.92 14.76 2.15
C SER A 43 14.68 15.46 3.50
N ALA A 44 15.26 14.96 4.60
CA ALA A 44 15.15 15.59 5.91
C ALA A 44 15.92 16.93 5.98
N LEU A 45 17.11 16.99 5.37
CA LEU A 45 17.90 18.21 5.30
C LEU A 45 17.21 19.29 4.45
N SER A 46 16.65 18.90 3.30
CA SER A 46 15.94 19.82 2.40
C SER A 46 14.61 20.34 2.99
N ASN A 47 13.93 19.53 3.82
CA ASN A 47 12.66 19.90 4.43
C ASN A 47 12.79 20.32 5.90
N ARG A 48 13.98 20.71 6.36
CA ARG A 48 14.23 21.02 7.78
C ARG A 48 13.36 22.15 8.35
N SER A 49 12.90 23.06 7.48
CA SER A 49 12.01 24.17 7.86
C SER A 49 10.52 23.83 7.79
N VAL A 50 10.17 22.62 7.35
CA VAL A 50 8.79 22.17 7.15
C VAL A 50 8.40 21.25 8.29
N GLU A 51 7.17 21.38 8.78
CA GLU A 51 6.67 20.49 9.82
C GLU A 51 6.68 19.03 9.34
N ASN A 52 7.13 18.11 10.20
CA ASN A 52 7.28 16.71 9.82
C ASN A 52 5.96 16.06 9.36
N ASN A 53 4.84 16.50 9.94
CA ASN A 53 3.51 16.04 9.54
C ASN A 53 3.15 16.47 8.11
N ASP A 54 3.54 17.67 7.70
CA ASP A 54 3.30 18.16 6.34
C ASP A 54 4.17 17.43 5.32
N VAL A 55 5.40 17.05 5.69
CA VAL A 55 6.25 16.19 4.86
C VAL A 55 5.59 14.82 4.66
N VAL A 56 5.07 14.19 5.72
CA VAL A 56 4.39 12.89 5.62
C VAL A 56 3.13 12.98 4.75
N ARG A 57 2.31 14.03 4.95
CA ARG A 57 1.12 14.29 4.13
C ARG A 57 1.46 14.53 2.66
N SER A 58 2.56 15.21 2.36
CA SER A 58 3.01 15.42 0.98
C SER A 58 3.37 14.10 0.27
N GLN A 59 3.95 13.16 1.00
CA GLN A 59 4.26 11.82 0.48
C GLN A 59 2.98 11.01 0.25
N GLU A 60 1.98 11.14 1.13
CA GLU A 60 0.66 10.53 0.96
C GLU A 60 -0.05 11.11 -0.27
N ALA A 61 -0.02 12.44 -0.43
CA ALA A 61 -0.59 13.14 -1.57
C ALA A 61 0.01 12.63 -2.90
N TRP A 62 1.30 12.31 -2.94
CA TRP A 62 1.92 11.73 -4.14
C TRP A 62 1.27 10.41 -4.59
N PHE A 63 0.85 9.56 -3.64
CA PHE A 63 0.13 8.33 -3.94
C PHE A 63 -1.34 8.59 -4.28
N VAL A 64 -2.00 9.50 -3.56
CA VAL A 64 -3.42 9.83 -3.76
C VAL A 64 -3.67 10.46 -5.15
N TYR A 65 -2.78 11.35 -5.59
CA TYR A 65 -2.90 12.01 -6.89
C TYR A 65 -2.34 11.17 -8.05
N ALA A 66 -1.96 9.91 -7.83
CA ALA A 66 -1.34 9.06 -8.85
C ALA A 66 -2.20 8.89 -10.11
N PHE A 67 -3.51 8.65 -9.93
CA PHE A 67 -4.46 8.52 -11.03
C PHE A 67 -4.72 9.85 -11.72
N THR A 68 -4.95 10.91 -10.95
CA THR A 68 -5.16 12.29 -11.42
C THR A 68 -4.00 12.78 -12.28
N HIS A 69 -2.76 12.59 -11.82
CA HIS A 69 -1.58 12.97 -12.61
C HIS A 69 -1.44 12.11 -13.87
N THR A 70 -1.83 10.84 -13.82
CA THR A 70 -1.72 9.97 -15.00
C THR A 70 -2.80 10.28 -16.03
N SER A 71 -4.05 10.56 -15.62
CA SER A 71 -5.11 10.99 -16.53
C SER A 71 -4.76 12.32 -17.20
N ALA A 72 -4.21 13.28 -16.44
CA ALA A 72 -3.75 14.55 -17.00
C ALA A 72 -2.64 14.36 -18.06
N VAL A 73 -1.67 13.47 -17.80
CA VAL A 73 -0.63 13.14 -18.80
C VAL A 73 -1.25 12.49 -20.04
N LEU A 74 -2.18 11.54 -19.89
CA LEU A 74 -2.84 10.90 -21.04
C LEU A 74 -3.69 11.90 -21.85
N GLU A 75 -4.36 12.83 -21.18
CA GLU A 75 -5.16 13.86 -21.83
C GLU A 75 -4.29 14.86 -22.59
N THR A 76 -3.12 15.23 -22.06
CA THR A 76 -2.17 16.08 -22.82
C THR A 76 -1.62 15.38 -24.07
N PHE A 77 -1.35 14.07 -24.00
CA PHE A 77 -1.03 13.29 -25.20
C PHE A 77 -2.20 13.26 -26.18
N TRP A 78 -3.42 13.07 -25.68
CA TRP A 78 -4.63 13.04 -26.50
C TRP A 78 -4.92 14.37 -27.19
N TRP A 79 -4.76 15.48 -26.49
CA TRP A 79 -4.82 16.83 -27.07
C TRP A 79 -3.77 17.00 -28.17
N LYS A 80 -2.53 16.58 -27.93
CA LYS A 80 -1.46 16.68 -28.92
C LYS A 80 -1.77 15.91 -30.21
N ILE A 81 -2.48 14.78 -30.11
CA ILE A 81 -2.88 13.95 -31.25
C ILE A 81 -4.11 14.50 -31.97
N THR A 82 -5.12 14.97 -31.21
CA THR A 82 -6.45 15.30 -31.77
C THR A 82 -6.68 16.79 -32.02
N GLY A 83 -5.83 17.66 -31.49
CA GLY A 83 -5.99 19.11 -31.54
C GLY A 83 -7.16 19.66 -30.70
N LYS A 84 -7.91 18.78 -30.01
CA LYS A 84 -9.00 19.18 -29.11
C LYS A 84 -8.41 19.60 -27.77
N GLU A 85 -8.64 20.86 -27.37
CA GLU A 85 -8.17 21.39 -26.11
C GLU A 85 -8.54 20.48 -24.94
N ALA A 86 -7.60 20.29 -24.01
CA ALA A 86 -7.83 19.54 -22.79
C ALA A 86 -8.96 20.21 -22.00
N ALA A 87 -10.00 19.44 -21.69
CA ALA A 87 -11.15 19.91 -20.92
C ALA A 87 -10.88 19.85 -19.41
N TRP A 88 -9.68 19.41 -19.01
CA TRP A 88 -9.28 19.24 -17.62
C TRP A 88 -9.21 20.56 -16.84
N PHE A 89 -10.34 20.98 -16.27
CA PHE A 89 -10.41 21.98 -15.21
C PHE A 89 -10.50 21.26 -13.86
N VAL A 90 -9.40 21.25 -13.09
CA VAL A 90 -9.51 21.07 -11.64
C VAL A 90 -9.93 22.41 -11.05
N THR A 91 -11.22 22.75 -11.14
CA THR A 91 -11.80 23.85 -10.37
C THR A 91 -11.99 23.41 -8.93
N GLY A 92 -10.93 23.56 -8.14
CA GLY A 92 -11.00 23.61 -6.67
C GLY A 92 -11.32 22.28 -5.99
N SER A 93 -10.81 22.16 -4.77
CA SER A 93 -11.39 21.40 -3.64
C SER A 93 -12.50 20.42 -4.01
N SER A 94 -12.19 19.12 -3.96
CA SER A 94 -13.12 18.00 -3.76
C SER A 94 -14.60 18.41 -3.71
N SER A 95 -15.26 18.46 -4.87
CA SER A 95 -16.71 18.45 -4.87
C SER A 95 -17.12 17.05 -4.41
N ARG A 96 -17.85 16.98 -3.29
CA ARG A 96 -18.44 15.75 -2.72
C ARG A 96 -18.76 14.71 -3.79
N GLY A 97 -18.15 13.53 -3.70
CA GLY A 97 -18.45 12.40 -4.60
C GLY A 97 -17.73 12.43 -5.95
N SER A 98 -16.55 13.05 -6.04
CA SER A 98 -15.78 13.06 -7.29
C SER A 98 -15.41 11.65 -7.75
N VAL A 99 -15.81 11.30 -8.96
CA VAL A 99 -15.47 10.03 -9.63
C VAL A 99 -13.95 9.85 -9.79
N THR A 100 -13.18 10.94 -9.66
CA THR A 100 -11.71 10.91 -9.71
C THR A 100 -11.06 10.20 -8.52
N GLU A 101 -11.78 10.02 -7.40
CA GLU A 101 -11.25 9.37 -6.19
C GLU A 101 -11.54 7.86 -6.13
N LEU A 102 -12.53 7.38 -6.90
CA LEU A 102 -12.92 5.97 -6.99
C LEU A 102 -11.75 5.01 -7.29
N PRO A 103 -10.82 5.33 -8.22
CA PRO A 103 -9.67 4.46 -8.49
C PRO A 103 -8.79 4.21 -7.25
N ASN A 104 -8.62 5.20 -6.37
CA ASN A 104 -7.85 5.03 -5.14
C ASN A 104 -8.54 4.05 -4.18
N VAL A 105 -9.86 4.12 -4.08
CA VAL A 105 -10.67 3.20 -3.27
C VAL A 105 -10.53 1.76 -3.78
N LEU A 106 -10.62 1.55 -5.09
CA LEU A 106 -10.45 0.22 -5.70
C LEU A 106 -9.05 -0.35 -5.48
N VAL A 107 -8.01 0.47 -5.66
CA VAL A 107 -6.62 0.05 -5.41
C VAL A 107 -6.41 -0.29 -3.95
N TYR A 108 -6.94 0.52 -3.02
CA TYR A 108 -6.84 0.24 -1.59
C TYR A 108 -7.47 -1.10 -1.22
N PHE A 109 -8.72 -1.35 -1.63
CA PHE A 109 -9.36 -2.65 -1.37
C PHE A 109 -8.62 -3.80 -2.07
N GLY A 110 -8.10 -3.58 -3.28
CA GLY A 110 -7.25 -4.55 -3.97
C GLY A 110 -6.02 -4.94 -3.16
N HIS A 111 -5.38 -3.98 -2.47
CA HIS A 111 -4.24 -4.23 -1.59
C HIS A 111 -4.67 -4.92 -0.29
N VAL A 112 -5.77 -4.49 0.35
CA VAL A 112 -6.28 -5.12 1.58
C VAL A 112 -6.66 -6.58 1.32
N PHE A 113 -7.39 -6.87 0.25
CA PHE A 113 -7.70 -8.26 -0.13
C PHE A 113 -6.45 -9.02 -0.57
N GLY A 114 -5.49 -8.35 -1.22
CA GLY A 114 -4.20 -8.93 -1.58
C GLY A 114 -3.39 -9.37 -0.35
N LEU A 115 -3.43 -8.61 0.75
CA LEU A 115 -2.78 -8.97 2.02
C LEU A 115 -3.38 -10.26 2.60
N VAL A 116 -4.71 -10.36 2.63
CA VAL A 116 -5.41 -11.57 3.11
C VAL A 116 -5.12 -12.76 2.19
N TRP A 117 -5.15 -12.55 0.88
CA TRP A 117 -4.84 -13.58 -0.10
C TRP A 117 -3.39 -14.09 0.00
N ALA A 118 -2.43 -13.19 0.24
CA ALA A 118 -1.03 -13.57 0.43
C ALA A 118 -0.86 -14.50 1.64
N LEU A 119 -1.61 -14.26 2.72
CA LEU A 119 -1.65 -15.16 3.88
C LEU A 119 -2.28 -16.51 3.51
N ILE A 120 -3.46 -16.53 2.88
CA ILE A 120 -4.14 -17.76 2.46
C ILE A 120 -3.23 -18.63 1.58
N ARG A 121 -2.61 -18.02 0.56
CA ARG A 121 -1.67 -18.69 -0.34
C ARG A 121 -0.49 -19.29 0.41
N PHE A 122 0.05 -18.56 1.39
CA PHE A 122 1.16 -19.06 2.20
C PHE A 122 0.76 -20.31 2.98
N PHE A 123 -0.39 -20.32 3.66
CA PHE A 123 -0.87 -21.51 4.37
C PHE A 123 -1.22 -22.68 3.44
N ALA A 124 -1.94 -22.40 2.35
CA ALA A 124 -2.36 -23.43 1.41
C ALA A 124 -1.17 -24.11 0.72
N THR A 125 -0.05 -23.40 0.57
CA THR A 125 1.18 -23.89 -0.09
C THR A 125 2.27 -24.25 0.93
N TYR A 126 2.01 -24.12 2.24
CA TYR A 126 3.01 -24.25 3.30
C TYR A 126 3.65 -25.64 3.32
N ASN A 127 2.85 -26.68 3.11
CA ASN A 127 3.31 -28.07 3.11
C ASN A 127 4.13 -28.48 1.87
N SER A 128 4.16 -27.67 0.81
CA SER A 128 4.90 -27.99 -0.42
C SER A 128 6.17 -27.16 -0.63
N GLN A 129 6.45 -26.18 0.25
CA GLN A 129 7.57 -25.23 0.09
C GLN A 129 8.53 -25.15 1.29
N GLN A 130 8.76 -26.25 2.01
CA GLN A 130 9.79 -26.30 3.07
C GLN A 130 11.22 -25.97 2.59
N THR A 131 11.46 -25.84 1.27
CA THR A 131 12.79 -25.64 0.67
C THR A 131 12.98 -24.30 -0.05
N SER A 132 12.03 -23.35 0.02
CA SER A 132 12.17 -22.08 -0.72
C SER A 132 11.94 -20.85 0.17
N HIS A 133 12.41 -19.69 -0.29
CA HIS A 133 12.34 -18.36 0.35
C HIS A 133 10.91 -17.85 0.63
N GLY A 134 9.90 -18.72 0.73
CA GLY A 134 8.48 -18.38 0.85
C GLY A 134 8.13 -17.51 2.06
N ALA A 135 8.79 -17.73 3.22
CA ALA A 135 8.54 -16.92 4.41
C ALA A 135 9.06 -15.48 4.27
N SER A 136 10.28 -15.29 3.74
CA SER A 136 10.84 -13.94 3.52
C SER A 136 10.12 -13.19 2.40
N LEU A 137 9.68 -13.91 1.36
CA LEU A 137 8.86 -13.35 0.28
C LEU A 137 7.46 -12.95 0.77
N LEU A 138 6.85 -13.74 1.65
CA LEU A 138 5.59 -13.37 2.29
C LEU A 138 5.77 -12.06 3.07
N VAL A 139 6.74 -12.00 3.98
CA VAL A 139 6.98 -10.80 4.80
C VAL A 139 7.24 -9.57 3.92
N ALA A 140 8.07 -9.70 2.89
CA ALA A 140 8.31 -8.61 1.95
C ALA A 140 7.03 -8.15 1.24
N SER A 141 6.22 -9.09 0.74
CA SER A 141 4.95 -8.77 0.06
C SER A 141 3.94 -8.10 1.01
N LEU A 142 3.85 -8.56 2.25
CA LEU A 142 2.99 -7.97 3.28
C LEU A 142 3.45 -6.55 3.64
N MET A 143 4.76 -6.34 3.82
CA MET A 143 5.31 -5.02 4.14
C MET A 143 5.07 -4.01 3.00
N MET A 144 5.25 -4.41 1.74
CA MET A 144 4.94 -3.54 0.60
C MET A 144 3.43 -3.25 0.50
N GLY A 145 2.58 -4.27 0.70
CA GLY A 145 1.14 -4.11 0.69
C GLY A 145 0.64 -3.18 1.81
N LEU A 146 1.14 -3.35 3.03
CA LEU A 146 0.82 -2.50 4.19
C LEU A 146 1.34 -1.07 4.00
N PHE A 147 2.53 -0.90 3.41
CA PHE A 147 3.07 0.43 3.13
C PHE A 147 2.14 1.21 2.18
N ILE A 148 1.63 0.58 1.12
CA ILE A 148 0.70 1.27 0.20
C ILE A 148 -0.67 1.49 0.85
N ALA A 149 -1.19 0.49 1.57
CA ALA A 149 -2.48 0.61 2.26
C ALA A 149 -2.47 1.73 3.31
N THR A 150 -1.37 1.93 4.05
CA THR A 150 -1.24 3.02 5.03
C THR A 150 -1.18 4.39 4.36
N LYS A 151 -0.54 4.51 3.19
CA LYS A 151 -0.48 5.77 2.42
C LYS A 151 -1.82 6.14 1.77
N LEU A 152 -2.62 5.17 1.36
CA LEU A 152 -3.95 5.40 0.77
C LEU A 152 -5.08 5.48 1.82
N GLY A 153 -4.87 4.92 3.01
CA GLY A 153 -5.89 4.78 4.05
C GLY A 153 -6.61 6.07 4.43
N PRO A 154 -5.91 7.17 4.77
CA PRO A 154 -6.55 8.44 5.12
C PRO A 154 -7.41 9.01 3.98
N SER A 155 -6.95 8.92 2.73
CA SER A 155 -7.69 9.41 1.56
C SER A 155 -8.93 8.57 1.29
N VAL A 156 -8.82 7.24 1.30
CA VAL A 156 -9.97 6.36 1.05
C VAL A 156 -11.03 6.51 2.14
N ARG A 157 -10.59 6.69 3.39
CA ARG A 157 -11.50 7.01 4.48
C ARG A 157 -12.28 8.30 4.19
N MET A 158 -11.59 9.37 3.79
CA MET A 158 -12.23 10.65 3.44
C MET A 158 -13.22 10.46 2.28
N SER A 159 -12.83 9.76 1.22
CA SER A 159 -13.71 9.47 0.07
C SER A 159 -14.95 8.67 0.45
N ILE A 160 -14.84 7.66 1.33
CA ILE A 160 -15.98 6.88 1.83
C ILE A 160 -16.91 7.77 2.65
N GLN A 161 -16.37 8.58 3.56
CA GLN A 161 -17.17 9.50 4.38
C GLN A 161 -17.92 10.52 3.52
N GLU A 162 -17.28 11.04 2.48
CA GLU A 162 -17.90 11.97 1.53
C GLU A 162 -18.98 11.31 0.67
N TYR A 163 -18.76 10.06 0.24
CA TYR A 163 -19.73 9.31 -0.56
C TYR A 163 -21.00 8.96 0.23
N PHE A 164 -20.86 8.56 1.50
CA PHE A 164 -22.00 8.20 2.36
C PHE A 164 -22.57 9.39 3.16
N GLY A 165 -22.01 10.60 3.01
CA GLY A 165 -22.45 11.79 3.75
C GLY A 165 -22.21 11.71 5.25
N TRP A 166 -21.27 10.87 5.71
CA TRP A 166 -20.97 10.69 7.11
C TRP A 166 -20.13 11.85 7.65
N SER A 167 -20.28 12.17 8.95
CA SER A 167 -19.41 13.15 9.61
C SER A 167 -17.95 12.72 9.52
N TYR A 168 -17.01 13.64 9.32
CA TYR A 168 -15.57 13.34 9.26
C TYR A 168 -15.05 12.64 10.54
N GLN A 169 -15.75 12.80 11.67
CA GLN A 169 -15.43 12.11 12.93
C GLN A 169 -15.99 10.69 13.03
N SER A 170 -16.92 10.28 12.16
CA SER A 170 -17.60 8.97 12.23
C SER A 170 -16.67 7.75 12.14
N LEU A 171 -15.54 7.87 11.42
CA LEU A 171 -14.54 6.81 11.28
C LEU A 171 -13.25 7.13 12.07
N MET A 172 -13.28 8.11 12.99
CA MET A 172 -12.24 8.24 14.01
C MET A 172 -12.56 7.25 15.14
N ASP A 173 -12.55 5.94 14.85
CA ASP A 173 -12.55 4.99 15.94
C ASP A 173 -11.29 5.22 16.79
N GLN A 174 -11.48 5.27 18.11
CA GLN A 174 -10.38 5.47 19.04
C GLN A 174 -9.35 4.38 18.78
N GLY A 175 -8.14 4.76 18.35
CA GLY A 175 -7.12 3.84 17.82
C GLY A 175 -6.77 2.67 18.74
N ASN A 176 -7.13 2.76 20.02
CA ASN A 176 -7.02 1.67 20.98
C ASN A 176 -7.91 0.46 20.62
N PHE A 177 -9.16 0.63 20.16
CA PHE A 177 -10.03 -0.51 19.83
C PHE A 177 -9.53 -1.27 18.60
N PHE A 178 -9.13 -0.55 17.55
CA PHE A 178 -8.59 -1.16 16.34
C PHE A 178 -7.24 -1.84 16.59
N GLY A 179 -6.36 -1.20 17.38
CA GLY A 179 -5.08 -1.78 17.79
C GLY A 179 -5.25 -3.07 18.61
N GLN A 180 -6.15 -3.07 19.60
CA GLN A 180 -6.45 -4.26 20.41
C GLN A 180 -7.11 -5.37 19.58
N SER A 181 -7.98 -5.01 18.63
CA SER A 181 -8.62 -5.97 17.72
C SER A 181 -7.61 -6.62 16.77
N LEU A 182 -6.62 -5.86 16.27
CA LEU A 182 -5.52 -6.40 15.46
C LEU A 182 -4.63 -7.36 16.26
N ILE A 183 -4.32 -7.04 17.51
CA ILE A 183 -3.58 -7.94 18.40
C ILE A 183 -4.38 -9.21 18.65
N ALA A 184 -5.68 -9.10 18.96
CA ALA A 184 -6.55 -10.26 19.16
C ALA A 184 -6.60 -11.14 17.90
N PHE A 185 -6.71 -10.54 16.71
CA PHE A 185 -6.67 -11.26 15.44
C PHE A 185 -5.31 -11.95 15.21
N GLY A 186 -4.20 -11.26 15.51
CA GLY A 186 -2.85 -11.83 15.46
C GLY A 186 -2.67 -13.02 16.41
N LEU A 187 -3.26 -12.96 17.61
CA LEU A 187 -3.25 -14.07 18.56
C LEU A 187 -4.05 -15.26 18.03
N VAL A 188 -5.27 -15.03 17.51
CA VAL A 188 -6.08 -16.08 16.87
C VAL A 188 -5.30 -16.74 15.73
N PHE A 189 -4.60 -15.95 14.92
CA PHE A 189 -3.76 -16.42 13.83
C PHE A 189 -2.60 -17.30 14.32
N ILE A 190 -1.84 -16.85 15.33
CA ILE A 190 -0.72 -17.63 15.90
C ILE A 190 -1.24 -18.90 16.56
N SER A 191 -2.36 -18.85 17.27
CA SER A 191 -2.96 -20.02 17.89
C SER A 191 -3.43 -21.04 16.85
N LEU A 192 -4.05 -20.59 15.75
CA LEU A 192 -4.41 -21.46 14.62
C LEU A 192 -3.17 -22.04 13.93
N TRP A 193 -2.12 -21.24 13.77
CA TRP A 193 -0.84 -21.67 13.22
C TRP A 193 -0.25 -22.84 14.02
N VAL A 194 -0.08 -22.66 15.33
CA VAL A 194 0.46 -23.69 16.24
C VAL A 194 -0.44 -24.93 16.26
N TYR A 195 -1.76 -24.75 16.23
CA TYR A 195 -2.71 -25.85 16.18
C TYR A 195 -2.58 -26.70 14.91
N ILE A 196 -2.37 -26.05 13.76
CA ILE A 196 -2.20 -26.73 12.46
C ILE A 196 -0.83 -27.40 12.39
N GLU A 197 0.23 -26.72 12.83
CA GLU A 197 1.61 -27.21 12.73
C GLU A 197 1.85 -28.45 13.61
N LYS A 198 1.00 -28.68 14.63
CA LYS A 198 1.14 -29.78 15.63
C LYS A 198 2.62 -30.02 15.96
N PRO A 199 3.35 -28.99 16.41
CA PRO A 199 4.77 -29.14 16.68
C PRO A 199 4.95 -30.29 17.67
N SER A 200 5.80 -31.26 17.33
CA SER A 200 6.08 -32.38 18.23
C SER A 200 6.49 -31.80 19.58
N SER A 201 5.96 -32.36 20.67
CA SER A 201 6.11 -31.87 22.04
C SER A 201 7.54 -31.93 22.62
N ASN A 202 8.58 -31.84 21.78
CA ASN A 202 9.98 -31.76 22.17
C ASN A 202 10.60 -30.47 21.65
N PRO A 203 10.83 -29.48 22.53
CA PRO A 203 11.75 -28.39 22.26
C PRO A 203 13.16 -28.86 22.63
N PHE A 204 13.79 -29.65 21.75
CA PHE A 204 15.22 -29.92 21.79
C PHE A 204 15.80 -29.72 20.40
#